data_AF-A0A349VT32-F1
#
_entry.id   AF-A0A349VT32-F1
#
_cell.length_a   1.000
_cell.length_b   1.000
_cell.length_c   1.000
_cell.angle_alpha   90.00
_cell.angle_beta   90.00
_cell.angle_gamma   90.00
#
_symmetry.space_group_name_H-M   'P 1'
#
loop_
_entity.id
_entity.type
_entity.pdbx_description
1 polymer ?
#
loop_
_entity_poly.entity_id
_entity_poly.type
_entity_poly.pdbx_seq_one_letter_code
_entity_poly.pdbx_strand_id
1 'polypeptide(L)'
;LIKELAIFEKAPDEVTVSLEEFKDAGFGKNPVWGAFVAEVDGEIVGISLYYVRYSTWKGRRLYLEDLIVTERMRGLGIGKLLFDKTLAYGKQCGFHGMVWQVLDWNEPAIKFYEKYKANFDAEWINVSITY
;
A
#
# COMPACT_ATOMS: atom_id res chain seq x y z
N LEU A 1 -5.88 -10.36 5.09
CA LEU A 1 -5.54 -9.28 4.13
C LEU A 1 -4.10 -9.38 3.63
N ILE A 2 -3.04 -9.09 4.39
CA ILE A 2 -1.65 -9.16 3.87
C ILE A 2 -1.29 -10.56 3.35
N LYS A 3 -1.59 -11.62 4.12
CA LYS A 3 -1.44 -13.01 3.64
C LYS A 3 -2.27 -13.31 2.37
N GLU A 4 -3.42 -12.67 2.22
CA GLU A 4 -4.27 -12.81 1.02
C GLU A 4 -3.64 -12.11 -0.18
N LEU A 5 -3.04 -10.93 0.03
CA LEU A 5 -2.25 -10.22 -0.97
C LEU A 5 -1.06 -11.07 -1.41
N ALA A 6 -0.29 -11.61 -0.47
CA ALA A 6 0.86 -12.48 -0.77
C ALA A 6 0.48 -13.73 -1.59
N ILE A 7 -0.66 -14.37 -1.28
CA ILE A 7 -1.20 -15.48 -2.08
C ILE A 7 -1.54 -14.99 -3.50
N PHE A 8 -2.23 -13.86 -3.64
CA PHE A 8 -2.57 -13.28 -4.93
C PHE A 8 -1.33 -12.94 -5.76
N GLU A 9 -0.28 -12.43 -5.11
CA GLU A 9 1.00 -12.06 -5.72
C GLU A 9 1.92 -13.25 -6.01
N LYS A 10 1.47 -14.48 -5.73
CA LYS A 10 2.21 -15.74 -5.92
C LYS A 10 3.48 -15.83 -5.04
N ALA A 11 3.43 -15.21 -3.86
CA ALA A 11 4.52 -15.12 -2.91
C ALA A 11 4.05 -15.41 -1.46
N PRO A 12 3.30 -16.50 -1.19
CA PRO A 12 2.69 -16.75 0.12
C PRO A 12 3.71 -16.91 1.26
N ASP A 13 4.93 -17.36 0.95
CA ASP A 13 5.99 -17.63 1.91
C ASP A 13 6.85 -16.38 2.24
N GLU A 14 6.66 -15.28 1.51
CA GLU A 14 7.41 -14.02 1.73
C GLU A 14 6.90 -13.24 2.96
N VAL A 15 5.74 -13.61 3.51
CA VAL A 15 5.22 -13.04 4.77
C VAL A 15 5.93 -13.68 5.96
N THR A 16 7.19 -13.28 6.17
CA THR A 16 8.07 -13.81 7.22
C THR A 16 8.03 -13.02 8.52
N VAL A 17 7.53 -11.77 8.49
CA VAL A 17 7.40 -10.91 9.66
C VAL A 17 6.48 -11.53 10.72
N SER A 18 6.91 -11.48 11.98
CA SER A 18 6.08 -11.96 13.09
C SER A 18 4.91 -11.01 13.38
N LEU A 19 3.80 -11.52 13.91
CA LEU A 19 2.66 -10.67 14.28
C LEU A 19 3.02 -9.68 15.40
N GLU A 20 3.93 -10.06 16.30
CA GLU A 20 4.41 -9.20 17.39
C GLU A 20 5.20 -8.02 16.85
N GLU A 21 6.19 -8.29 15.99
CA GLU A 21 6.98 -7.26 15.31
C GLU A 21 6.09 -6.34 14.48
N PHE A 22 5.16 -6.89 13.70
CA PHE A 22 4.23 -6.11 12.90
C PHE A 22 3.40 -5.14 13.78
N LYS A 23 2.92 -5.61 14.93
CA LYS A 23 2.16 -4.78 15.89
C LYS A 23 3.02 -3.67 16.48
N ASP A 24 4.24 -3.96 16.91
CA ASP A 24 5.15 -2.94 17.45
C ASP A 24 5.50 -1.89 16.39
N ALA A 25 5.77 -2.33 15.16
CA ALA A 25 6.11 -1.45 14.04
C ALA A 25 4.97 -0.49 13.62
N GLY A 26 3.70 -0.81 13.87
CA GLY A 26 2.57 0.06 13.51
C GLY A 26 1.85 0.76 14.67
N PHE A 27 1.83 0.11 15.83
CA PHE A 27 1.06 0.56 17.00
C PHE A 27 1.94 0.76 18.25
N GLY A 28 3.24 0.46 18.16
CA GLY A 28 4.20 0.66 19.22
C GLY A 28 4.59 2.13 19.39
N LYS A 29 5.66 2.36 20.17
CA LYS A 29 6.10 3.71 20.56
C LYS A 29 6.62 4.54 19.38
N ASN A 30 7.21 3.88 18.38
CA ASN A 30 7.82 4.52 17.22
C ASN A 30 7.27 3.88 15.93
N PRO A 31 6.02 4.19 15.55
CA PRO A 31 5.41 3.56 14.40
C PRO A 31 6.14 3.94 13.11
N VAL A 32 6.47 2.95 12.29
CA VAL A 32 7.14 3.13 11.00
C VAL A 32 6.14 3.04 9.84
N TRP A 33 4.95 2.49 10.07
CA TRP A 33 3.86 2.45 9.11
C TRP A 33 2.55 2.94 9.71
N GLY A 34 1.66 3.43 8.85
CA GLY A 34 0.27 3.73 9.15
C GLY A 34 -0.66 3.01 8.17
N ALA A 35 -1.94 2.88 8.51
CA ALA A 35 -2.89 2.24 7.61
C ALA A 35 -4.29 2.85 7.71
N PHE A 36 -5.02 2.79 6.60
CA PHE A 36 -6.48 2.92 6.58
C PHE A 36 -7.11 1.56 6.32
N VAL A 37 -8.20 1.27 7.01
CA VAL A 37 -8.98 0.03 6.82
C VAL A 37 -10.37 0.35 6.29
N ALA A 38 -10.90 -0.55 5.48
CA ALA A 38 -12.29 -0.53 5.06
C ALA A 38 -13.04 -1.57 5.88
N GLU A 39 -14.14 -1.15 6.50
CA GLU A 39 -14.99 -1.99 7.32
C GLU A 39 -16.38 -2.08 6.70
N VAL A 40 -16.93 -3.30 6.65
CA VAL A 40 -18.32 -3.57 6.24
C VAL A 40 -18.91 -4.50 7.30
N ASP A 41 -20.03 -4.08 7.91
CA ASP A 41 -20.75 -4.84 8.93
C ASP A 41 -19.86 -5.33 10.10
N GLY A 42 -18.92 -4.49 10.53
CA GLY A 42 -18.00 -4.83 11.64
C GLY A 42 -16.78 -5.66 11.22
N GLU A 43 -16.65 -6.02 9.94
CA GLU A 43 -15.52 -6.80 9.42
C GLU A 43 -14.57 -5.96 8.57
N ILE A 44 -13.28 -6.07 8.83
CA ILE A 44 -12.23 -5.43 8.02
C ILE A 44 -12.07 -6.18 6.70
N VAL A 45 -12.46 -5.55 5.60
CA VAL A 45 -12.49 -6.13 4.25
C VAL A 45 -11.41 -5.56 3.31
N GLY A 46 -10.67 -4.54 3.75
CA GLY A 46 -9.55 -4.01 2.98
C GLY A 46 -8.62 -3.13 3.79
N ILE A 47 -7.40 -2.95 3.30
CA ILE A 47 -6.35 -2.15 3.93
C ILE A 47 -5.58 -1.36 2.87
N SER A 48 -5.18 -0.15 3.23
CA SER A 48 -4.15 0.63 2.57
C SER A 48 -3.07 0.97 3.60
N LEU A 49 -1.93 0.28 3.51
CA LEU A 49 -0.79 0.43 4.42
C LEU A 49 0.27 1.31 3.74
N TYR A 50 0.78 2.29 4.48
CA TYR A 50 1.73 3.27 3.95
C TYR A 50 2.79 3.62 5.00
N TYR A 51 3.87 4.24 4.53
CA TYR A 51 4.85 4.90 5.38
C TYR A 51 5.33 6.21 4.74
N VAL A 52 6.04 7.02 5.52
CA VAL A 52 6.61 8.28 5.01
C VAL A 52 7.92 7.97 4.29
N ARG A 53 7.98 8.31 3.00
CA ARG A 53 9.20 8.33 2.20
C ARG A 53 9.73 9.76 2.11
N TYR A 54 11.05 9.91 2.07
CA TYR A 54 11.67 11.20 1.76
C TYR A 54 12.30 11.19 0.37
N SER A 55 12.16 12.29 -0.35
CA SER A 55 12.89 12.58 -1.58
C SER A 55 13.76 13.80 -1.33
N THR A 56 15.06 13.68 -1.57
CA THR A 56 15.98 14.83 -1.51
C THR A 56 15.62 15.93 -2.51
N TRP A 57 14.83 15.60 -3.55
CA TRP A 57 14.38 16.54 -4.58
C TRP A 57 12.94 17.04 -4.36
N LYS A 58 12.09 16.25 -3.71
CA LYS A 58 10.65 16.51 -3.60
C LYS A 58 10.13 16.54 -2.15
N GLY A 59 10.99 16.46 -1.15
CA GLY A 59 10.61 16.46 0.27
C GLY A 59 9.85 15.20 0.71
N ARG A 60 9.00 15.35 1.74
CA ARG A 60 8.19 14.26 2.29
C ARG A 60 7.12 13.79 1.29
N ARG A 61 6.96 12.48 1.19
CA ARG A 61 6.02 11.77 0.33
C ARG A 61 5.46 10.57 1.11
N LEU A 62 4.37 10.00 0.64
CA LEU A 62 3.96 8.66 1.06
C LEU A 62 4.64 7.61 0.18
N TYR A 63 4.93 6.47 0.78
CA TYR A 63 5.05 5.20 0.06
C TYR A 63 3.83 4.36 0.43
N LEU A 64 3.05 3.94 -0.56
CA LEU A 64 1.96 2.99 -0.37
C LEU A 64 2.56 1.60 -0.56
N GLU A 65 2.63 0.85 0.53
CA GLU A 65 3.20 -0.49 0.59
C GLU A 65 2.18 -1.52 0.11
N ASP A 66 1.06 -1.63 0.84
CA ASP A 66 -0.01 -2.57 0.50
C ASP A 66 -1.31 -1.83 0.19
N LEU A 67 -1.99 -2.27 -0.87
CA LEU A 67 -3.39 -1.96 -1.14
C LEU A 67 -4.13 -3.24 -1.51
N ILE A 68 -4.94 -3.76 -0.58
CA ILE A 68 -5.68 -5.00 -0.80
C ILE A 68 -7.12 -4.88 -0.29
N VAL A 69 -8.04 -5.41 -1.10
CA VAL A 69 -9.43 -5.68 -0.73
C VAL A 69 -9.62 -7.19 -0.83
N THR A 70 -10.27 -7.77 0.16
CA THR A 70 -10.57 -9.19 0.17
C THR A 70 -11.31 -9.59 -1.10
N GLU A 71 -10.98 -10.74 -1.67
CA GLU A 71 -11.47 -11.21 -2.98
C GLU A 71 -12.99 -11.07 -3.12
N ARG A 72 -13.75 -11.50 -2.10
CA ARG A 72 -15.22 -11.44 -2.08
C ARG A 72 -15.82 -10.03 -2.11
N MET A 73 -15.02 -8.99 -1.84
CA MET A 73 -15.45 -7.58 -1.84
C MET A 73 -14.81 -6.76 -2.98
N ARG A 74 -14.05 -7.40 -3.88
CA ARG A 74 -13.46 -6.71 -5.04
C ARG A 74 -14.54 -6.27 -6.02
N GLY A 75 -14.23 -5.25 -6.83
CA GLY A 75 -15.17 -4.69 -7.81
C GLY A 75 -16.23 -3.72 -7.23
N LEU A 76 -16.35 -3.61 -5.90
CA LEU A 76 -17.31 -2.74 -5.22
C LEU A 76 -16.80 -1.31 -4.96
N GLY A 77 -15.67 -0.92 -5.55
CA GLY A 77 -15.10 0.42 -5.38
C GLY A 77 -14.32 0.66 -4.07
N ILE A 78 -14.23 -0.33 -3.17
CA ILE A 78 -13.53 -0.21 -1.88
C ILE A 78 -12.04 0.15 -2.07
N GLY A 79 -11.36 -0.46 -3.03
CA GLY A 79 -9.94 -0.17 -3.30
C GLY A 79 -9.73 1.29 -3.72
N LYS A 80 -10.69 1.87 -4.45
CA LYS A 80 -10.69 3.30 -4.79
C LYS A 80 -10.81 4.17 -3.54
N LEU A 81 -11.75 3.85 -2.65
CA LEU A 81 -11.96 4.60 -1.41
C LEU A 81 -10.71 4.60 -0.52
N LEU A 82 -10.08 3.43 -0.36
CA LEU A 82 -8.85 3.27 0.40
C LEU A 82 -7.70 4.09 -0.20
N PHE A 83 -7.48 3.98 -1.51
CA PHE A 83 -6.42 4.71 -2.20
C PHE A 83 -6.63 6.23 -2.13
N ASP A 84 -7.85 6.71 -2.36
CA ASP A 84 -8.22 8.12 -2.25
C ASP A 84 -8.00 8.65 -0.83
N LYS A 85 -8.31 7.84 0.19
CA LYS A 85 -8.12 8.20 1.60
C LYS A 85 -6.63 8.41 1.90
N THR A 86 -5.76 7.51 1.43
CA THR A 86 -4.31 7.61 1.60
C THR A 86 -3.74 8.82 0.86
N LEU A 87 -4.18 9.07 -0.38
CA LEU A 87 -3.82 10.28 -1.12
C LEU A 87 -4.24 11.57 -0.40
N ALA A 88 -5.46 11.60 0.13
CA ALA A 88 -5.99 12.75 0.87
C ALA A 88 -5.18 12.99 2.15
N TYR A 89 -4.82 11.95 2.88
CA TYR A 89 -3.97 12.03 4.07
C TYR A 89 -2.60 12.65 3.74
N GLY A 90 -1.92 12.16 2.69
CA GLY A 90 -0.65 12.74 2.26
C GLY A 90 -0.75 14.24 1.94
N LYS A 91 -1.82 14.66 1.25
CA LYS A 91 -2.10 16.08 0.98
C LYS A 91 -2.32 16.89 2.27
N GLN A 92 -3.10 16.36 3.21
CA GLN A 92 -3.38 17.01 4.50
C GLN A 92 -2.12 17.21 5.34
N CYS A 93 -1.18 16.27 5.28
CA CYS A 93 0.13 16.37 5.95
C CYS A 93 1.13 17.30 5.22
N GLY A 94 0.75 17.89 4.09
CA GLY A 94 1.63 18.72 3.27
C GLY A 94 2.74 17.92 2.57
N PHE A 95 2.49 16.65 2.23
CA PHE A 95 3.43 15.83 1.46
C PHE A 95 3.28 16.06 -0.04
N HIS A 96 4.37 15.91 -0.78
CA HIS A 96 4.45 16.28 -2.20
C HIS A 96 4.16 15.11 -3.17
N GLY A 97 3.50 14.07 -2.67
CA GLY A 97 3.00 12.96 -3.48
C GLY A 97 3.07 11.61 -2.77
N MET A 98 2.73 10.57 -3.53
CA MET A 98 2.76 9.18 -3.12
C MET A 98 3.51 8.38 -4.19
N VAL A 99 4.20 7.32 -3.79
CA VAL A 99 4.85 6.35 -4.69
C VAL A 99 4.49 4.95 -4.23
N TRP A 100 4.39 4.01 -5.15
CA TRP A 100 4.10 2.61 -4.89
C TRP A 100 4.65 1.77 -6.03
N GLN A 101 4.62 0.46 -5.85
CA GLN A 101 4.96 -0.51 -6.89
C GLN A 101 3.73 -1.31 -7.28
N VAL A 102 3.77 -1.84 -8.48
CA VAL A 102 2.78 -2.77 -9.00
C VAL A 102 3.51 -3.82 -9.80
N LEU A 103 3.14 -5.09 -9.61
CA LEU A 103 3.69 -6.18 -10.40
C LEU A 103 3.31 -5.99 -11.87
N ASP A 104 4.27 -6.22 -12.77
CA ASP A 104 4.13 -6.01 -14.21
C ASP A 104 3.00 -6.83 -14.84
N TRP A 105 2.71 -8.00 -14.28
CA TRP A 105 1.63 -8.89 -14.71
C TRP A 105 0.26 -8.50 -14.13
N ASN A 106 0.18 -7.59 -13.15
CA ASN A 106 -1.06 -7.21 -12.48
C ASN A 106 -1.83 -6.15 -13.28
N GLU A 107 -2.28 -6.53 -14.49
CA GLU A 107 -3.04 -5.65 -15.38
C GLU A 107 -4.25 -4.96 -14.71
N PRO A 108 -5.05 -5.62 -13.85
CA PRO A 108 -6.16 -4.96 -13.17
C PRO A 108 -5.71 -3.79 -12.30
N ALA A 109 -4.60 -3.95 -11.56
CA ALA A 109 -4.05 -2.86 -10.74
C ALA A 109 -3.40 -1.77 -11.60
N ILE A 110 -2.69 -2.13 -12.67
CA ILE A 110 -2.12 -1.16 -13.62
C ILE A 110 -3.23 -0.28 -14.21
N LYS A 111 -4.30 -0.88 -14.75
CA LYS A 111 -5.49 -0.16 -15.27
C LYS A 111 -6.20 0.67 -14.21
N PHE A 112 -6.14 0.27 -12.93
CA PHE A 112 -6.63 1.07 -11.83
C PHE A 112 -5.77 2.33 -11.62
N TYR A 113 -4.45 2.20 -11.60
CA TYR A 113 -3.52 3.31 -11.38
C TYR A 113 -3.46 4.30 -12.56
N GLU A 114 -3.65 3.84 -13.80
CA GLU A 114 -3.75 4.71 -14.99
C GLU A 114 -4.86 5.77 -14.85
N LYS A 115 -5.96 5.44 -14.16
CA LYS A 115 -7.07 6.39 -13.90
C LYS A 115 -6.64 7.57 -13.05
N TYR A 116 -5.57 7.44 -12.27
CA TYR A 116 -4.99 8.51 -11.45
C TYR A 116 -3.93 9.33 -12.19
N LYS A 117 -3.70 9.06 -13.48
CA LYS A 117 -2.60 9.66 -14.25
C LYS A 117 -1.25 9.48 -13.54
N ALA A 118 -1.08 8.32 -12.91
CA ALA A 118 0.16 7.95 -12.25
C ALA A 118 1.28 7.86 -13.30
N ASN A 119 2.49 8.31 -12.93
CA ASN A 119 3.67 8.13 -13.77
C ASN A 119 4.26 6.75 -13.53
N PHE A 120 4.30 5.91 -14.57
CA PHE A 120 4.99 4.63 -14.54
C PHE A 120 6.43 4.85 -14.95
N ASP A 121 7.35 4.56 -14.04
CA ASP A 121 8.78 4.76 -14.24
C ASP A 121 9.40 3.46 -14.81
N ALA A 122 9.95 3.55 -16.02
CA ALA A 122 10.62 2.43 -16.69
C ALA A 122 12.16 2.52 -16.61
N GLU A 123 12.70 3.61 -16.06
CA GLU A 123 14.15 3.87 -16.01
C GLU A 123 14.77 3.36 -14.71
N TRP A 124 14.01 3.36 -13.61
CA TRP A 124 14.50 2.98 -12.28
C TRP A 124 14.20 1.51 -11.97
N ILE A 125 15.26 0.74 -11.70
CA ILE A 125 15.18 -0.66 -11.29
C ILE A 125 15.02 -0.72 -9.76
N ASN A 126 14.05 -1.52 -9.28
CA ASN A 126 13.93 -1.83 -7.87
C ASN A 126 15.08 -2.76 -7.43
N VAL A 127 15.80 -2.39 -6.38
CA VAL A 127 16.94 -3.16 -5.86
C VAL A 127 16.78 -3.34 -4.35
N SER A 128 17.03 -4.55 -3.85
CA SER A 128 16.98 -4.88 -2.42
C SER A 128 18.10 -5.83 -2.02
N ILE A 129 18.44 -5.85 -0.73
CA ILE A 129 19.34 -6.81 -0.09
C ILE A 129 18.64 -7.28 1.19
N THR A 130 18.62 -8.59 1.41
CA THR A 130 18.05 -9.23 2.61
C THR A 130 19.18 -9.81 3.46
N TYR A 131 19.06 -9.73 4.79
CA TYR A 131 20.01 -10.26 5.78
C TYR A 131 19.51 -11.55 6.41
#